data_AF-A0A8C5BTD0-F1
#
_entry.id   AF-A0A8C5BTD0-F1
#
_cell.length_a   1.000
_cell.length_b   1.000
_cell.length_c   1.000
_cell.angle_alpha   90.00
_cell.angle_beta   90.00
_cell.angle_gamma   90.00
#
_symmetry.space_group_name_H-M   'P 1'
#
loop_
_entity.id
_entity.type
_entity.pdbx_description
1 polymer ?
#
loop_
_entity_poly.entity_id
_entity_poly.type
_entity_poly.pdbx_seq_one_letter_code
_entity_poly.pdbx_strand_id
1 'polypeptide(L)'
;MLKINVLPRLSHIISSIPFKFPPKWFKDIKSLFTQFLWNNKKPRIGYNKLIIPRSMGGLGVPDIFQYYLSFNAKYPLSWAYNNDFPIGSWQWLEQSVMPENGNITLASMWYCPKPPPLLNIIIIQFSCSIVKQLHSRLGIEVLSLPSCPIWGNPILSAGGRTLRNNIWQRAGIMSVGQIYKDHTLQFQQLKNQYGLLHSSFLTYGQLVAVISKKCKDGATPASCPEVDQRLKQASQSSGVVSNIYGLLSKTAPSAYSPVQLAWEHDLNISLSASEWKSVWNSALYSSKCVRLRIIQFKILNRAYITPVTQAKMDKKHQALCWHERGKRGTLLHLLWECPAVKTLWLDVISFLSESLDVSIPVGPNICLLSAPT
;
A
#
# COMPACT_ATOMS: atom_id res chain seq x y z
N MET A 1 13.04 -14.47 10.41
CA MET A 1 12.09 -15.22 11.25
C MET A 1 10.63 -14.83 11.01
N LEU A 2 10.18 -13.61 11.35
CA LEU A 2 8.75 -13.23 11.20
C LEU A 2 8.19 -13.44 9.77
N LYS A 3 8.85 -12.88 8.76
CA LYS A 3 8.39 -12.98 7.36
C LYS A 3 8.53 -14.39 6.76
N ILE A 4 9.53 -15.16 7.20
CA ILE A 4 9.89 -16.46 6.60
C ILE A 4 9.16 -17.63 7.26
N ASN A 5 8.90 -17.57 8.58
CA ASN A 5 8.35 -18.69 9.34
C ASN A 5 6.95 -18.39 9.89
N VAL A 6 6.75 -17.22 10.52
CA VAL A 6 5.47 -16.89 11.16
C VAL A 6 4.41 -16.48 10.14
N LEU A 7 4.79 -15.63 9.18
CA LEU A 7 3.86 -15.12 8.17
C LEU A 7 3.22 -16.26 7.34
N PRO A 8 3.93 -17.25 6.79
CA PRO A 8 3.28 -18.34 6.04
C PRO A 8 2.22 -19.11 6.84
N ARG A 9 2.48 -19.36 8.13
CA ARG A 9 1.52 -20.05 9.03
C ARG A 9 0.27 -19.21 9.29
N LEU A 10 0.45 -17.91 9.53
CA LEU A 10 -0.68 -16.98 9.69
C LEU A 10 -1.47 -16.82 8.38
N SER A 11 -0.76 -16.69 7.26
CA SER A 11 -1.33 -16.57 5.93
C SER A 11 -2.22 -17.76 5.59
N HIS A 12 -1.79 -18.98 5.93
CA HIS A 12 -2.61 -20.18 5.76
C HIS A 12 -3.96 -20.01 6.47
N ILE A 13 -3.95 -19.74 7.79
CA ILE A 13 -5.17 -19.55 8.60
C ILE A 13 -6.08 -18.47 8.03
N ILE A 14 -5.49 -17.32 7.65
CA ILE A 14 -6.20 -16.18 7.08
C ILE A 14 -6.85 -16.49 5.72
N SER A 15 -6.21 -17.36 4.93
CA SER A 15 -6.63 -17.66 3.55
C SER A 15 -7.61 -18.83 3.44
N SER A 16 -7.62 -19.72 4.44
CA SER A 16 -8.39 -20.96 4.42
C SER A 16 -9.89 -20.76 4.67
N ILE A 17 -10.29 -19.71 5.41
CA ILE A 17 -11.69 -19.51 5.80
C ILE A 17 -12.08 -18.04 5.58
N PRO A 18 -13.17 -17.76 4.85
CA PRO A 18 -13.73 -16.43 4.69
C PRO A 18 -14.42 -15.99 5.99
N PHE A 19 -13.62 -15.61 6.98
CA PHE A 19 -14.06 -15.28 8.34
C PHE A 19 -13.60 -13.90 8.78
N LYS A 20 -14.49 -13.15 9.45
CA LYS A 20 -14.17 -11.84 10.03
C LYS A 20 -13.43 -12.00 11.35
N PHE A 21 -12.11 -11.87 11.32
CA PHE A 21 -11.32 -11.84 12.55
C PHE A 21 -11.64 -10.58 13.38
N PRO A 22 -11.82 -10.72 14.71
CA PRO A 22 -12.02 -9.57 15.59
C PRO A 22 -10.83 -8.59 15.55
N PRO A 23 -11.05 -7.27 15.65
CA PRO A 23 -9.98 -6.28 15.67
C PRO A 23 -8.93 -6.51 16.78
N LYS A 24 -9.36 -7.10 17.91
CA LYS A 24 -8.48 -7.48 19.01
C LYS A 24 -7.40 -8.47 18.58
N TRP A 25 -7.76 -9.46 17.76
CA TRP A 25 -6.82 -10.47 17.27
C TRP A 25 -5.64 -9.84 16.52
N PHE A 26 -5.91 -8.88 15.62
CA PHE A 26 -4.86 -8.16 14.90
C PHE A 26 -3.98 -7.32 15.84
N LYS A 27 -4.56 -6.71 16.89
CA LYS A 27 -3.82 -5.96 17.90
C LYS A 27 -2.90 -6.89 18.71
N ASP A 28 -3.37 -8.08 19.07
CA ASP A 28 -2.60 -9.07 19.83
C ASP A 28 -1.40 -9.56 19.02
N ILE A 29 -1.61 -9.90 17.73
CA ILE A 29 -0.50 -10.30 16.84
C ILE A 29 0.52 -9.15 16.66
N LYS A 30 0.04 -7.91 16.48
CA LYS A 30 0.90 -6.72 16.42
C LYS A 30 1.71 -6.53 17.72
N SER A 31 1.11 -6.81 18.87
CA SER A 31 1.78 -6.78 20.18
C SER A 31 2.89 -7.83 20.26
N LEU A 32 2.60 -9.08 19.90
CA LEU A 32 3.59 -10.17 19.87
C LEU A 32 4.76 -9.88 18.92
N PHE A 33 4.48 -9.34 17.73
CA PHE A 33 5.54 -8.94 16.79
C PHE A 33 6.42 -7.84 17.38
N THR A 34 5.81 -6.87 18.07
CA THR A 34 6.54 -5.79 18.72
C THR A 34 7.40 -6.31 19.88
N GLN A 35 6.85 -7.16 20.74
CA GLN A 35 7.57 -7.82 21.83
C GLN A 35 8.77 -8.61 21.32
N PHE A 36 8.58 -9.39 20.27
CA PHE A 36 9.65 -10.15 19.63
C PHE A 36 10.75 -9.24 19.06
N LEU A 37 10.39 -8.19 18.31
CA LEU A 37 11.35 -7.28 17.69
C LEU A 37 12.20 -6.50 18.71
N TRP A 38 11.61 -6.20 19.87
CA TRP A 38 12.27 -5.42 20.92
C TRP A 38 12.76 -6.25 22.10
N ASN A 39 12.67 -7.58 22.03
CA ASN A 39 13.02 -8.49 23.12
C ASN A 39 12.35 -8.08 24.45
N ASN A 40 11.04 -7.87 24.40
CA ASN A 40 10.19 -7.38 25.51
C ASN A 40 10.56 -5.98 26.06
N LYS A 41 11.46 -5.24 25.40
CA LYS A 41 11.77 -3.85 25.76
C LYS A 41 10.79 -2.89 25.10
N LYS A 42 10.73 -1.66 25.63
CA LYS A 42 9.91 -0.59 25.05
C LYS A 42 10.31 -0.31 23.59
N PRO A 43 9.35 -0.30 22.64
CA PRO A 43 9.64 0.01 21.25
C PRO A 43 10.11 1.46 21.10
N ARG A 44 11.19 1.67 20.33
CA ARG A 44 11.74 3.01 20.07
C ARG A 44 11.29 3.60 18.74
N ILE A 45 10.88 2.74 17.81
CA ILE A 45 10.35 3.11 16.50
C ILE A 45 8.89 2.66 16.48
N GLY A 46 7.99 3.57 16.10
CA GLY A 46 6.57 3.27 15.98
C GLY A 46 6.31 2.18 14.95
N TYR A 47 5.30 1.34 15.20
CA TYR A 47 4.99 0.18 14.34
C TYR A 47 4.70 0.57 12.89
N ASN A 48 4.06 1.72 12.67
CA ASN A 48 3.76 2.21 11.31
C ASN A 48 5.04 2.44 10.49
N LYS A 49 6.13 2.93 11.12
CA LYS A 49 7.45 3.06 10.47
C LYS A 49 8.13 1.71 10.26
N LEU A 50 7.90 0.73 11.15
CA LEU A 50 8.46 -0.62 11.00
C LEU A 50 7.85 -1.40 9.83
N ILE A 51 6.57 -1.18 9.50
CA ILE A 51 5.89 -1.81 8.34
C ILE A 51 6.50 -1.34 7.02
N ILE A 52 6.91 -0.07 6.94
CA ILE A 52 7.45 0.54 5.72
C ILE A 52 8.57 -0.33 5.14
N PRO A 53 8.65 -0.47 3.80
CA PRO A 53 9.73 -1.21 3.16
C PRO A 53 11.11 -0.68 3.56
N ARG A 54 12.08 -1.59 3.54
CA ARG A 54 13.46 -1.26 3.91
C ARG A 54 14.09 -0.20 3.01
N SER A 55 13.75 -0.22 1.72
CA SER A 55 14.17 0.78 0.73
C SER A 55 13.60 2.19 0.97
N MET A 56 12.68 2.34 1.92
CA MET A 56 12.06 3.61 2.34
C MET A 56 12.32 3.90 3.83
N GLY A 57 13.33 3.24 4.40
CA GLY A 57 13.78 3.44 5.78
C GLY A 57 12.93 2.78 6.86
N GLY A 58 12.02 1.88 6.51
CA GLY A 58 11.36 1.00 7.48
C GLY A 58 12.07 -0.34 7.66
N LEU A 59 11.46 -1.27 8.40
CA LEU A 59 12.04 -2.60 8.63
C LEU A 59 11.42 -3.69 7.72
N GLY A 60 10.30 -3.38 7.08
CA GLY A 60 9.51 -4.31 6.28
C GLY A 60 8.79 -5.37 7.12
N VAL A 61 8.30 -4.99 8.30
CA VAL A 61 7.50 -5.89 9.15
C VAL A 61 6.15 -6.15 8.48
N PRO A 62 5.69 -7.42 8.38
CA PRO A 62 4.39 -7.74 7.80
C PRO A 62 3.23 -7.06 8.53
N ASP A 63 2.39 -6.32 7.81
CA ASP A 63 1.09 -5.87 8.31
C ASP A 63 0.06 -6.98 8.09
N ILE A 64 -0.24 -7.71 9.15
CA ILE A 64 -1.15 -8.87 9.12
C ILE A 64 -2.56 -8.49 8.67
N PHE A 65 -3.01 -7.27 8.97
CA PHE A 65 -4.32 -6.80 8.53
C PHE A 65 -4.34 -6.54 7.02
N GLN A 66 -3.28 -5.96 6.46
CA GLN A 66 -3.17 -5.79 5.01
C GLN A 66 -3.02 -7.12 4.28
N TYR A 67 -2.29 -8.08 4.85
CA TYR A 67 -2.27 -9.44 4.32
C TYR A 67 -3.66 -10.08 4.35
N TYR A 68 -4.37 -9.97 5.47
CA TYR A 68 -5.76 -10.44 5.58
C TYR A 68 -6.68 -9.85 4.52
N LEU A 69 -6.61 -8.53 4.29
CA LEU A 69 -7.36 -7.90 3.20
C LEU A 69 -6.92 -8.44 1.84
N SER A 70 -5.61 -8.56 1.58
CA SER A 70 -5.08 -9.00 0.28
C SER A 70 -5.45 -10.44 -0.06
N PHE A 71 -5.39 -11.35 0.93
CA PHE A 71 -5.77 -12.76 0.75
C PHE A 71 -7.26 -12.92 0.45
N ASN A 72 -8.11 -12.14 1.13
CA ASN A 72 -9.56 -12.23 0.97
C ASN A 72 -10.07 -11.38 -0.20
N ALA A 73 -9.34 -10.36 -0.64
CA ALA A 73 -9.70 -9.53 -1.78
C ALA A 73 -9.45 -10.21 -3.13
N LYS A 74 -8.57 -11.22 -3.20
CA LYS A 74 -8.28 -11.93 -4.46
C LYS A 74 -9.54 -12.55 -5.09
N TYR A 75 -10.47 -13.05 -4.26
CA TYR A 75 -11.70 -13.68 -4.71
C TYR A 75 -12.65 -12.64 -5.35
N PRO A 76 -13.06 -11.56 -4.67
CA PRO A 76 -13.92 -10.56 -5.27
C PRO A 76 -13.25 -9.77 -6.39
N LEU A 77 -11.92 -9.64 -6.40
CA LEU A 77 -11.20 -9.05 -7.52
C LEU A 77 -11.41 -9.85 -8.81
N SER A 78 -11.40 -11.19 -8.72
CA SER A 78 -11.68 -12.03 -9.89
C SER A 78 -13.11 -11.91 -10.40
N TRP A 79 -14.09 -11.48 -9.58
CA TRP A 79 -15.44 -11.19 -10.09
C TRP A 79 -15.46 -10.08 -11.14
N ALA A 80 -14.54 -9.12 -11.05
CA ALA A 80 -14.52 -7.94 -11.91
C ALA A 80 -13.73 -8.13 -13.21
N TYR A 81 -12.66 -8.93 -13.18
CA TYR A 81 -11.68 -9.00 -14.26
C TYR A 81 -11.44 -10.39 -14.83
N ASN A 82 -11.99 -11.45 -14.22
CA ASN A 82 -11.88 -12.81 -14.72
C ASN A 82 -13.28 -13.34 -15.11
N ASN A 83 -13.31 -14.14 -16.18
CA ASN A 83 -14.54 -14.75 -16.67
C ASN A 83 -14.63 -16.24 -16.35
N ASP A 84 -13.50 -16.88 -16.03
CA ASP A 84 -13.42 -18.32 -15.77
C ASP A 84 -13.20 -18.60 -14.29
N PHE A 85 -14.13 -19.37 -13.70
CA PHE A 85 -14.05 -19.82 -12.31
C PHE A 85 -13.93 -21.36 -12.29
N PRO A 86 -12.76 -21.91 -11.93
CA PRO A 86 -12.59 -23.36 -11.86
C PRO A 86 -13.60 -23.99 -10.91
N ILE A 87 -14.21 -25.10 -11.32
CA ILE A 87 -15.17 -25.85 -10.50
C ILE A 87 -14.51 -26.23 -9.17
N GLY A 88 -15.22 -26.00 -8.05
CA GLY A 88 -14.70 -26.23 -6.71
C GLY A 88 -13.87 -25.08 -6.12
N SER A 89 -13.64 -24.00 -6.87
CA SER A 89 -13.07 -22.76 -6.31
C SER A 89 -14.10 -21.99 -5.47
N TRP A 90 -13.62 -21.12 -4.57
CA TRP A 90 -14.49 -20.21 -3.81
C TRP A 90 -15.32 -19.31 -4.73
N GLN A 91 -14.74 -18.84 -5.84
CA GLN A 91 -15.44 -18.02 -6.81
C GLN A 91 -16.56 -18.78 -7.53
N TRP A 92 -16.31 -20.06 -7.86
CA TRP A 92 -17.32 -20.92 -8.45
C TRP A 92 -18.49 -21.09 -7.47
N LEU A 93 -18.20 -21.38 -6.19
CA LEU A 93 -19.23 -21.48 -5.16
C LEU A 93 -20.06 -20.19 -5.08
N GLU A 94 -19.40 -19.03 -4.98
CA GLU A 94 -20.07 -17.72 -4.91
C GLU A 94 -20.96 -17.47 -6.14
N GLN A 95 -20.54 -17.87 -7.34
CA GLN A 95 -21.30 -17.75 -8.57
C GLN A 95 -22.49 -18.69 -8.60
N SER A 96 -22.33 -19.93 -8.11
CA SER A 96 -23.40 -20.92 -8.06
C SER A 96 -24.51 -20.57 -7.06
N VAL A 97 -24.23 -19.77 -6.03
CA VAL A 97 -25.27 -19.30 -5.09
C VAL A 97 -25.95 -18.01 -5.57
N MET A 98 -25.51 -17.41 -6.69
CA MET A 98 -26.22 -16.26 -7.27
C MET A 98 -27.55 -16.71 -7.89
N PRO A 99 -28.62 -15.93 -7.75
CA PRO A 99 -29.90 -16.25 -8.36
C PRO A 99 -29.82 -16.06 -9.88
N GLU A 100 -30.22 -17.08 -10.64
CA GLU A 100 -30.15 -17.11 -12.12
C GLU A 100 -30.92 -15.95 -12.78
N ASN A 101 -31.98 -15.46 -12.14
CA ASN A 101 -32.83 -14.37 -12.62
C ASN A 101 -32.48 -12.99 -12.01
N GLY A 102 -31.35 -12.89 -11.32
CA GLY A 102 -30.92 -11.67 -10.65
C GLY A 102 -30.56 -10.55 -11.63
N ASN A 103 -31.02 -9.32 -11.33
CA ASN A 103 -30.54 -8.09 -11.99
C ASN A 103 -29.09 -7.72 -11.60
N ILE A 104 -28.46 -8.50 -10.72
CA ILE A 104 -27.20 -8.20 -10.04
C ILE A 104 -26.22 -9.34 -10.33
N THR A 105 -25.02 -9.01 -10.80
CA THR A 105 -23.94 -9.97 -11.05
C THR A 105 -22.86 -9.90 -9.97
N LEU A 106 -22.06 -10.95 -9.79
CA LEU A 106 -20.88 -10.90 -8.92
C LEU A 106 -19.96 -9.72 -9.29
N ALA A 107 -19.73 -9.51 -10.60
CA ALA A 107 -18.95 -8.39 -11.10
C ALA A 107 -19.48 -7.04 -10.59
N SER A 108 -20.80 -6.84 -10.62
CA SER A 108 -21.40 -5.60 -10.12
C SER A 108 -21.17 -5.37 -8.62
N MET A 109 -20.99 -6.44 -7.82
CA MET A 109 -20.74 -6.34 -6.38
C MET A 109 -19.31 -5.93 -6.03
N TRP A 110 -18.35 -6.11 -6.94
CA TRP A 110 -17.04 -5.48 -6.80
C TRP A 110 -17.18 -3.95 -6.80
N TYR A 111 -17.92 -3.40 -7.76
CA TYR A 111 -18.09 -1.95 -7.90
C TYR A 111 -19.14 -1.37 -6.93
N CYS A 112 -20.13 -2.18 -6.53
CA CYS A 112 -21.15 -1.85 -5.55
C CYS A 112 -21.23 -2.93 -4.46
N PRO A 113 -20.42 -2.85 -3.40
CA PRO A 113 -20.34 -3.90 -2.38
C PRO A 113 -21.52 -3.87 -1.40
N LYS A 114 -22.75 -3.88 -1.93
CA LYS A 114 -24.01 -3.95 -1.20
C LYS A 114 -24.69 -5.27 -1.59
N PRO A 115 -24.64 -6.30 -0.73
CA PRO A 115 -25.39 -7.52 -1.00
C PRO A 115 -26.89 -7.20 -1.01
N PRO A 116 -27.67 -7.73 -1.96
CA PRO A 116 -29.11 -7.53 -1.96
C PRO A 116 -29.76 -8.18 -0.72
N PRO A 117 -30.86 -7.63 -0.19
CA PRO A 117 -31.50 -8.13 1.03
C PRO A 117 -31.90 -9.61 0.97
N LEU A 118 -32.23 -10.09 -0.24
CA LEU A 118 -32.63 -11.47 -0.51
C LEU A 118 -31.46 -12.47 -0.47
N LEU A 119 -30.21 -11.99 -0.56
CA LEU A 119 -29.01 -12.82 -0.47
C LEU A 119 -28.38 -12.67 0.92
N ASN A 120 -28.98 -13.32 1.91
CA ASN A 120 -28.40 -13.43 3.26
C ASN A 120 -27.32 -14.54 3.34
N ILE A 121 -26.39 -14.53 2.37
CA ILE A 121 -25.32 -15.53 2.30
C ILE A 121 -24.08 -14.94 2.95
N ILE A 122 -23.62 -15.60 4.02
CA ILE A 122 -22.50 -15.16 4.87
C ILE A 122 -21.23 -14.88 4.05
N ILE A 123 -20.95 -15.72 3.04
CA ILE A 123 -19.75 -15.62 2.19
C ILE A 123 -19.78 -14.35 1.35
N ILE A 124 -20.88 -14.06 0.66
CA ILE A 124 -20.99 -12.85 -0.18
C ILE A 124 -21.00 -11.58 0.68
N GLN A 125 -21.62 -11.62 1.85
CA GLN A 125 -21.57 -10.52 2.82
C GLN A 125 -20.14 -10.27 3.32
N PHE A 126 -19.38 -11.34 3.56
CA PHE A 126 -17.97 -11.29 3.90
C PHE A 126 -17.16 -10.65 2.76
N SER A 127 -17.24 -11.19 1.55
CA SER A 127 -16.51 -10.69 0.38
C SER A 127 -16.85 -9.22 0.08
N CYS A 128 -18.12 -8.83 0.13
CA CYS A 128 -18.54 -7.41 0.04
C CYS A 128 -17.92 -6.53 1.13
N SER A 129 -17.81 -7.04 2.38
CA SER A 129 -17.19 -6.28 3.46
C SER A 129 -15.69 -6.09 3.30
N ILE A 130 -15.01 -7.05 2.65
CA ILE A 130 -13.59 -6.94 2.28
C ILE A 130 -13.41 -5.90 1.18
N VAL A 131 -14.25 -5.95 0.14
CA VAL A 131 -14.24 -4.97 -0.96
C VAL A 131 -14.44 -3.55 -0.43
N LYS A 132 -15.40 -3.33 0.48
CA LYS A 132 -15.61 -2.02 1.14
C LYS A 132 -14.34 -1.51 1.83
N GLN A 133 -13.67 -2.36 2.60
CA GLN A 133 -12.45 -2.00 3.32
C GLN A 133 -11.28 -1.74 2.36
N LEU A 134 -11.19 -2.51 1.28
CA LEU A 134 -10.18 -2.33 0.24
C LEU A 134 -10.39 -0.99 -0.50
N HIS A 135 -11.61 -0.73 -0.96
CA HIS A 135 -11.97 0.51 -1.67
C HIS A 135 -11.68 1.74 -0.81
N SER A 136 -12.07 1.71 0.46
CA SER A 136 -11.78 2.81 1.40
C SER A 136 -10.28 3.08 1.55
N ARG A 137 -9.43 2.03 1.53
CA ARG A 137 -7.96 2.19 1.62
C ARG A 137 -7.28 2.61 0.33
N LEU A 138 -7.89 2.32 -0.80
CA LEU A 138 -7.40 2.72 -2.13
C LEU A 138 -7.98 4.05 -2.60
N GLY A 139 -8.88 4.67 -1.83
CA GLY A 139 -9.58 5.90 -2.24
C GLY A 139 -10.55 5.67 -3.40
N ILE A 140 -11.06 4.46 -3.57
CA ILE A 140 -11.98 4.11 -4.65
C ILE A 140 -13.39 4.56 -4.25
N GLU A 141 -13.87 5.59 -4.92
CA GLU A 141 -15.23 6.10 -4.78
C GLU A 141 -16.20 5.46 -5.78
N VAL A 142 -17.49 5.78 -5.64
CA VAL A 142 -18.54 5.26 -6.51
C VAL A 142 -18.28 5.68 -7.97
N LEU A 143 -18.32 4.72 -8.90
CA LEU A 143 -18.04 4.90 -10.34
C LEU A 143 -16.62 5.36 -10.71
N SER A 144 -15.69 5.48 -9.75
CA SER A 144 -14.32 5.97 -9.98
C SER A 144 -13.46 5.07 -10.87
N LEU A 145 -13.77 3.76 -10.95
CA LEU A 145 -13.04 2.81 -11.79
C LEU A 145 -13.58 2.80 -13.23
N PRO A 146 -12.74 3.02 -14.25
CA PRO A 146 -13.15 2.96 -15.66
C PRO A 146 -13.78 1.61 -16.07
N SER A 147 -13.33 0.50 -15.49
CA SER A 147 -13.87 -0.85 -15.77
C SER A 147 -15.25 -1.12 -15.16
N CYS A 148 -15.83 -0.16 -14.40
CA CYS A 148 -17.14 -0.30 -13.79
C CYS A 148 -18.21 -0.64 -14.83
N PRO A 149 -18.97 -1.75 -14.68
CA PRO A 149 -19.96 -2.17 -15.64
C PRO A 149 -21.14 -1.20 -15.65
N ILE A 150 -21.63 -0.91 -16.84
CA ILE A 150 -22.83 -0.11 -17.04
C ILE A 150 -24.08 -0.96 -16.77
N TRP A 151 -24.12 -2.15 -17.35
CA TRP A 151 -25.30 -2.99 -17.37
C TRP A 151 -25.36 -3.92 -16.16
N GLY A 152 -26.56 -4.10 -15.59
CA GLY A 152 -26.74 -4.93 -14.40
C GLY A 152 -26.06 -4.36 -13.14
N ASN A 153 -25.69 -3.08 -13.16
CA ASN A 153 -25.08 -2.40 -12.03
C ASN A 153 -26.16 -1.71 -11.18
N PRO A 154 -26.33 -2.08 -9.89
CA PRO A 154 -27.30 -1.43 -9.00
C PRO A 154 -27.08 0.07 -8.80
N ILE A 155 -25.85 0.57 -8.98
CA ILE A 155 -25.56 2.01 -8.92
C ILE A 155 -26.21 2.76 -10.08
N LEU A 156 -26.26 2.12 -11.24
CA LEU A 156 -26.80 2.65 -12.48
C LEU A 156 -28.20 2.07 -12.71
N SER A 157 -29.13 2.46 -11.83
CA SER A 157 -30.54 2.07 -11.91
C SER A 157 -31.44 3.25 -12.25
N ALA A 158 -32.46 3.01 -13.08
CA ALA A 158 -33.54 3.96 -13.36
C ALA A 158 -34.88 3.33 -12.96
N GLY A 159 -35.70 4.04 -12.18
CA GLY A 159 -37.00 3.53 -11.72
C GLY A 159 -36.92 2.24 -10.88
N GLY A 160 -35.83 2.05 -10.12
CA GLY A 160 -35.64 0.87 -9.26
C GLY A 160 -35.18 -0.40 -10.00
N ARG A 161 -34.93 -0.34 -11.31
CA ARG A 161 -34.38 -1.45 -12.10
C ARG A 161 -33.01 -1.10 -12.66
N THR A 162 -32.11 -2.08 -12.72
CA THR A 162 -30.79 -1.91 -13.35
C THR A 162 -30.94 -1.70 -14.85
N LEU A 163 -30.12 -0.82 -15.41
CA LEU A 163 -30.07 -0.66 -16.87
C LEU A 163 -29.65 -1.98 -17.53
N ARG A 164 -30.37 -2.38 -18.59
CA ARG A 164 -30.03 -3.51 -19.46
C ARG A 164 -30.34 -3.13 -20.89
N ASN A 165 -29.40 -3.39 -21.80
CA ASN A 165 -29.60 -3.19 -23.23
C ASN A 165 -28.73 -4.17 -24.02
N ASN A 166 -29.36 -5.19 -24.61
CA ASN A 166 -28.67 -6.25 -25.34
C ASN A 166 -28.00 -5.72 -26.62
N ILE A 167 -28.52 -4.64 -27.22
CA ILE A 167 -27.96 -4.04 -28.44
C ILE A 167 -26.61 -3.40 -28.11
N TRP A 168 -26.55 -2.64 -27.02
CA TRP A 168 -25.31 -1.99 -26.58
C TRP A 168 -24.27 -2.97 -26.06
N GLN A 169 -24.71 -4.02 -25.38
CA GLN A 169 -23.82 -5.11 -24.96
C GLN A 169 -23.18 -5.81 -26.17
N ARG A 170 -23.99 -6.14 -27.18
CA ARG A 170 -23.50 -6.73 -28.45
C ARG A 170 -22.58 -5.78 -29.22
N ALA A 171 -22.83 -4.48 -29.14
CA ALA A 171 -21.95 -3.46 -29.71
C ALA A 171 -20.63 -3.28 -28.93
N GLY A 172 -20.43 -3.98 -27.80
CA GLY A 172 -19.19 -3.97 -27.02
C GLY A 172 -19.06 -2.84 -26.00
N ILE A 173 -20.14 -2.08 -25.76
CA ILE A 173 -20.16 -1.03 -24.73
C ILE A 173 -20.58 -1.67 -23.41
N MET A 174 -19.61 -1.88 -22.51
CA MET A 174 -19.80 -2.60 -21.26
C MET A 174 -19.43 -1.78 -20.03
N SER A 175 -18.52 -0.81 -20.14
CA SER A 175 -17.94 -0.11 -18.99
C SER A 175 -18.07 1.42 -19.05
N VAL A 176 -18.10 2.04 -17.87
CA VAL A 176 -18.27 3.50 -17.72
C VAL A 176 -17.16 4.28 -18.42
N GLY A 177 -15.91 3.81 -18.35
CA GLY A 177 -14.76 4.46 -19.00
C GLY A 177 -14.84 4.51 -20.53
N GLN A 178 -15.69 3.70 -21.16
CA GLN A 178 -15.92 3.77 -22.61
C GLN A 178 -16.86 4.91 -23.01
N ILE A 179 -17.67 5.40 -22.07
CA ILE A 179 -18.65 6.47 -22.29
C ILE A 179 -18.18 7.78 -21.64
N TYR A 180 -17.40 7.69 -20.57
CA TYR A 180 -16.96 8.81 -19.76
C TYR A 180 -15.44 8.84 -19.65
N LYS A 181 -14.83 9.95 -20.11
CA LYS A 181 -13.42 10.27 -19.91
C LYS A 181 -13.30 11.47 -18.99
N ASP A 182 -13.22 12.68 -19.54
CA ASP A 182 -13.31 13.94 -18.80
C ASP A 182 -14.75 14.48 -18.78
N HIS A 183 -15.47 14.22 -19.87
CA HIS A 183 -16.89 14.48 -20.04
C HIS A 183 -17.55 13.27 -20.71
N THR A 184 -18.86 13.20 -20.63
CA THR A 184 -19.65 12.19 -21.33
C THR A 184 -19.52 12.37 -22.83
N LEU A 185 -19.06 11.32 -23.54
CA LEU A 185 -18.91 11.34 -25.00
C LEU A 185 -20.26 11.56 -25.68
N GLN A 186 -20.28 12.39 -26.73
CA GLN A 186 -21.51 12.67 -27.47
C GLN A 186 -22.03 11.41 -28.17
N PHE A 187 -23.36 11.28 -28.29
CA PHE A 187 -23.99 10.12 -28.94
C PHE A 187 -23.47 9.88 -30.36
N GLN A 188 -23.17 10.95 -31.11
CA GLN A 188 -22.67 10.87 -32.48
C GLN A 188 -21.27 10.22 -32.55
N GLN A 189 -20.42 10.48 -31.55
CA GLN A 189 -19.10 9.84 -31.43
C GLN A 189 -19.24 8.36 -31.09
N LEU A 190 -20.12 8.01 -30.15
CA LEU A 190 -20.39 6.61 -29.78
C LEU A 190 -21.03 5.83 -30.95
N LYS A 191 -21.91 6.47 -31.70
CA LYS A 191 -22.53 5.91 -32.90
C LYS A 191 -21.48 5.58 -33.97
N ASN A 192 -20.56 6.50 -34.23
CA ASN A 192 -19.49 6.29 -35.21
C ASN A 192 -18.49 5.22 -34.75
N GLN A 193 -18.18 5.17 -33.45
CA GLN A 193 -17.19 4.25 -32.91
C GLN A 193 -17.70 2.81 -32.75
N TYR A 194 -18.97 2.63 -32.37
CA TYR A 194 -19.55 1.31 -32.04
C TYR A 194 -20.69 0.88 -32.98
N GLY A 195 -20.98 1.64 -34.04
CA GLY A 195 -21.99 1.29 -35.04
C GLY A 195 -23.44 1.31 -34.51
N LEU A 196 -23.75 2.19 -33.56
CA LEU A 196 -25.09 2.22 -32.93
C LEU A 196 -26.19 2.77 -33.86
N LEU A 197 -27.38 2.20 -33.78
CA LEU A 197 -28.56 2.70 -34.48
C LEU A 197 -29.08 4.00 -33.85
N HIS A 198 -29.72 4.87 -34.64
CA HIS A 198 -30.30 6.12 -34.14
C HIS A 198 -31.39 5.91 -33.07
N SER A 199 -32.09 4.77 -33.11
CA SER A 199 -33.07 4.35 -32.10
C SER A 199 -32.48 4.19 -30.68
N SER A 200 -31.15 4.09 -30.57
CA SER A 200 -30.43 3.98 -29.29
C SER A 200 -30.23 5.33 -28.57
N PHE A 201 -30.67 6.45 -29.16
CA PHE A 201 -30.50 7.77 -28.57
C PHE A 201 -31.20 7.92 -27.21
N LEU A 202 -32.41 7.36 -27.06
CA LEU A 202 -33.14 7.43 -25.79
C LEU A 202 -32.42 6.69 -24.67
N THR A 203 -31.83 5.53 -24.96
CA THR A 203 -31.06 4.76 -23.97
C THR A 203 -29.76 5.45 -23.58
N TYR A 204 -29.12 6.14 -24.53
CA TYR A 204 -28.01 7.03 -24.24
C TYR A 204 -28.45 8.17 -23.30
N GLY A 205 -29.55 8.87 -23.61
CA GLY A 205 -30.08 9.95 -22.77
C GLY A 205 -30.38 9.51 -21.35
N GLN A 206 -31.00 8.33 -21.17
CA GLN A 206 -31.24 7.73 -19.85
C GLN A 206 -29.93 7.47 -19.09
N LEU A 207 -28.94 6.87 -19.76
CA LEU A 207 -27.65 6.57 -19.16
C LEU A 207 -26.90 7.83 -18.72
N VAL A 208 -26.83 8.84 -19.59
CA VAL A 208 -26.19 10.12 -19.29
C VAL A 208 -26.90 10.82 -18.14
N ALA A 209 -28.23 10.80 -18.10
CA ALA A 209 -28.99 11.38 -17.00
C ALA A 209 -28.68 10.70 -15.65
N VAL A 210 -28.58 9.36 -15.63
CA VAL A 210 -28.23 8.59 -14.42
C VAL A 210 -26.80 8.90 -13.96
N ILE A 211 -25.82 8.89 -14.87
CA ILE A 211 -24.43 9.22 -14.56
C ILE A 211 -24.34 10.67 -14.05
N SER A 212 -24.95 11.62 -14.76
CA SER A 212 -24.91 13.05 -14.40
C SER A 212 -25.56 13.32 -13.05
N LYS A 213 -26.64 12.62 -12.71
CA LYS A 213 -27.25 12.67 -11.37
C LYS A 213 -26.28 12.19 -10.31
N LYS A 214 -25.54 11.11 -10.57
CA LYS A 214 -24.52 10.59 -9.64
C LYS A 214 -23.28 11.46 -9.53
N CYS A 215 -22.90 12.16 -10.59
CA CYS A 215 -21.83 13.16 -10.52
C CYS A 215 -22.21 14.34 -9.61
N LYS A 216 -23.48 14.77 -9.64
CA LYS A 216 -23.99 15.82 -8.73
C LYS A 216 -24.01 15.40 -7.26
N ASP A 217 -24.13 14.10 -6.99
CA ASP A 217 -24.01 13.51 -5.64
C ASP A 217 -22.53 13.45 -5.15
N GLY A 218 -21.57 14.01 -5.91
CA GLY A 218 -20.15 14.08 -5.56
C GLY A 218 -19.26 13.01 -6.20
N ALA A 219 -19.79 12.13 -7.06
CA ALA A 219 -18.98 11.12 -7.73
C ALA A 219 -18.19 11.70 -8.92
N THR A 220 -16.93 11.28 -9.09
CA THR A 220 -16.14 11.55 -10.31
C THR A 220 -15.95 10.24 -11.08
N PRO A 221 -16.75 9.98 -12.14
CA PRO A 221 -16.66 8.73 -12.88
C PRO A 221 -15.30 8.58 -13.55
N ALA A 222 -14.78 7.36 -13.59
CA ALA A 222 -13.51 7.01 -14.25
C ALA A 222 -12.27 7.80 -13.77
N SER A 223 -12.31 8.40 -12.58
CA SER A 223 -11.24 9.25 -12.03
C SER A 223 -9.96 8.51 -11.63
N CYS A 224 -10.00 7.19 -11.48
CA CYS A 224 -8.86 6.39 -10.98
C CYS A 224 -8.37 5.32 -11.99
N PRO A 225 -7.95 5.70 -13.22
CA PRO A 225 -7.54 4.73 -14.24
C PRO A 225 -6.27 3.95 -13.87
N GLU A 226 -5.33 4.59 -13.17
CA GLU A 226 -4.08 3.93 -12.76
C GLU A 226 -4.35 2.80 -11.73
N VAL A 227 -5.25 3.04 -10.77
CA VAL A 227 -5.64 2.03 -9.78
C VAL A 227 -6.35 0.86 -10.46
N ASP A 228 -7.28 1.16 -11.37
CA ASP A 228 -8.03 0.15 -12.14
C ASP A 228 -7.10 -0.73 -12.99
N GLN A 229 -6.16 -0.11 -13.71
CA GLN A 229 -5.17 -0.84 -14.51
C GLN A 229 -4.29 -1.76 -13.65
N ARG A 230 -3.83 -1.27 -12.49
CA ARG A 230 -3.02 -2.07 -11.57
C ARG A 230 -3.81 -3.22 -10.94
N LEU A 231 -5.09 -3.02 -10.62
CA LEU A 231 -5.99 -4.07 -10.13
C LEU A 231 -6.23 -5.14 -11.20
N LYS A 232 -6.46 -4.73 -12.45
CA LYS A 232 -6.59 -5.63 -13.58
C LYS A 232 -5.31 -6.45 -13.81
N GLN A 233 -4.14 -5.80 -13.82
CA GLN A 233 -2.85 -6.50 -13.90
C GLN A 233 -2.64 -7.46 -12.74
N ALA A 234 -3.01 -7.06 -11.52
CA ALA A 234 -2.90 -7.92 -10.34
C ALA A 234 -3.75 -9.19 -10.48
N SER A 235 -4.97 -9.08 -11.01
CA SER A 235 -5.88 -10.22 -11.19
C SER A 235 -5.37 -11.29 -12.16
N GLN A 236 -4.59 -10.89 -13.16
CA GLN A 236 -4.05 -11.76 -14.22
C GLN A 236 -2.68 -12.35 -13.87
N SER A 237 -2.02 -11.80 -12.85
CA SER A 237 -0.69 -12.24 -12.42
C SER A 237 -0.74 -13.47 -11.51
N SER A 238 0.30 -14.31 -11.53
CA SER A 238 0.48 -15.41 -10.57
C SER A 238 0.65 -14.93 -9.11
N GLY A 239 0.96 -13.65 -8.91
CA GLY A 239 1.22 -13.01 -7.61
C GLY A 239 0.09 -12.10 -7.10
N VAL A 240 -1.18 -12.44 -7.33
CA VAL A 240 -2.36 -11.60 -7.01
C VAL A 240 -2.29 -10.97 -5.62
N VAL A 241 -2.06 -11.78 -4.57
CA VAL A 241 -2.01 -11.31 -3.18
C VAL A 241 -0.87 -10.34 -2.93
N SER A 242 0.33 -10.63 -3.45
CA SER A 242 1.50 -9.78 -3.32
C SER A 242 1.29 -8.44 -4.02
N ASN A 243 0.61 -8.44 -5.16
CA ASN A 243 0.29 -7.23 -5.91
C ASN A 243 -0.75 -6.38 -5.18
N ILE A 244 -1.84 -6.97 -4.67
CA ILE A 244 -2.83 -6.24 -3.85
C ILE A 244 -2.16 -5.66 -2.60
N TYR A 245 -1.32 -6.43 -1.91
CA TYR A 245 -0.56 -5.96 -0.75
C TYR A 245 0.35 -4.79 -1.11
N GLY A 246 1.05 -4.87 -2.24
CA GLY A 246 1.90 -3.80 -2.76
C GLY A 246 1.13 -2.51 -3.05
N LEU A 247 -0.10 -2.61 -3.58
CA LEU A 247 -0.99 -1.46 -3.78
C LEU A 247 -1.40 -0.83 -2.44
N LEU A 248 -1.82 -1.65 -1.48
CA LEU A 248 -2.17 -1.21 -0.12
C LEU A 248 -1.01 -0.59 0.65
N SER A 249 0.23 -1.03 0.39
CA SER A 249 1.43 -0.52 1.05
C SER A 249 1.91 0.81 0.45
N LYS A 250 1.59 1.11 -0.81
CA LYS A 250 2.00 2.32 -1.52
C LYS A 250 1.12 3.54 -1.24
N THR A 251 -0.06 3.36 -0.64
CA THR A 251 -0.98 4.46 -0.28
C THR A 251 -0.62 5.20 1.01
N ALA A 252 0.54 4.91 1.61
CA ALA A 252 1.09 5.75 2.70
C ALA A 252 1.77 7.01 2.11
N PRO A 253 1.47 8.21 2.63
CA PRO A 253 1.90 9.45 2.00
C PRO A 253 3.43 9.63 1.99
N SER A 254 3.96 9.97 0.81
CA SER A 254 5.21 10.73 0.65
C SER A 254 4.98 12.17 1.11
N ALA A 255 5.89 12.82 1.85
CA ALA A 255 6.96 13.60 1.25
C ALA A 255 8.05 13.92 2.31
N TYR A 256 8.94 12.98 2.60
CA TYR A 256 9.95 13.01 3.68
C TYR A 256 9.42 12.62 5.07
N SER A 257 10.10 11.65 5.69
CA SER A 257 9.90 11.33 7.10
C SER A 257 10.56 12.38 7.99
N PRO A 258 10.03 12.70 9.18
CA PRO A 258 10.65 13.65 10.12
C PRO A 258 12.13 13.36 10.42
N VAL A 259 12.54 12.09 10.29
CA VAL A 259 13.92 11.64 10.44
C VAL A 259 14.84 12.18 9.35
N GLN A 260 14.36 12.23 8.09
CA GLN A 260 15.15 12.73 6.96
C GLN A 260 15.39 14.23 7.10
N LEU A 261 14.34 15.00 7.42
CA LEU A 261 14.45 16.43 7.71
C LEU A 261 15.43 16.71 8.86
N ALA A 262 15.42 15.88 9.90
CA ALA A 262 16.37 16.01 11.02
C ALA A 262 17.82 15.74 10.60
N TRP A 263 18.06 14.82 9.65
CA TRP A 263 19.41 14.60 9.11
C TRP A 263 19.86 15.73 8.19
N GLU A 264 18.97 16.24 7.34
CA GLU A 264 19.23 17.38 6.45
C GLU A 264 19.60 18.62 7.26
N HIS A 265 18.86 18.90 8.33
CA HIS A 265 19.17 19.98 9.26
C HIS A 265 20.51 19.78 9.99
N ASP A 266 20.76 18.59 10.54
CA ASP A 266 21.99 18.31 11.31
C ASP A 266 23.26 18.36 10.43
N LEU A 267 23.16 17.97 9.16
CA LEU A 267 24.27 17.95 8.22
C LEU A 267 24.35 19.20 7.33
N ASN A 268 23.34 20.07 7.40
CA ASN A 268 23.16 21.23 6.53
C ASN A 268 23.22 20.87 5.03
N ILE A 269 22.49 19.81 4.65
CA ILE A 269 22.38 19.31 3.27
C ILE A 269 20.91 19.18 2.85
N SER A 270 20.64 19.19 1.54
CA SER A 270 19.35 18.82 0.97
C SER A 270 19.52 17.61 0.05
N LEU A 271 18.76 16.55 0.30
CA LEU A 271 18.82 15.32 -0.50
C LEU A 271 17.48 15.08 -1.18
N SER A 272 17.51 14.71 -2.46
CA SER A 272 16.34 14.27 -3.21
C SER A 272 15.78 12.94 -2.71
N ALA A 273 14.53 12.62 -3.09
CA ALA A 273 13.91 11.34 -2.75
C ALA A 273 14.68 10.12 -3.29
N SER A 274 15.34 10.25 -4.45
CA SER A 274 16.19 9.21 -5.04
C SER A 274 17.48 8.99 -4.26
N GLU A 275 18.13 10.06 -3.81
CA GLU A 275 19.35 9.96 -2.99
C GLU A 275 19.05 9.33 -1.64
N TRP A 276 17.94 9.72 -1.00
CA TRP A 276 17.47 9.06 0.21
C TRP A 276 17.20 7.58 0.01
N LYS A 277 16.61 7.19 -1.13
CA LYS A 277 16.41 5.78 -1.45
C LYS A 277 17.75 5.05 -1.59
N SER A 278 18.79 5.70 -2.14
CA SER A 278 20.15 5.17 -2.18
C SER A 278 20.73 4.97 -0.77
N VAL A 279 20.62 5.98 0.11
CA VAL A 279 21.03 5.90 1.52
C VAL A 279 20.34 4.75 2.26
N TRP A 280 19.03 4.58 2.07
CA TRP A 280 18.31 3.47 2.68
C TRP A 280 18.77 2.12 2.12
N ASN A 281 19.04 2.04 0.83
CA ASN A 281 19.50 0.80 0.19
C ASN A 281 20.94 0.44 0.57
N SER A 282 21.86 1.41 0.67
CA SER A 282 23.25 1.18 1.05
C SER A 282 23.32 0.48 2.41
N ALA A 283 22.53 0.94 3.39
CA ALA A 283 22.44 0.31 4.71
C ALA A 283 21.92 -1.15 4.70
N LEU A 284 21.23 -1.58 3.64
CA LEU A 284 20.73 -2.95 3.52
C LEU A 284 21.76 -3.91 2.96
N TYR A 285 22.62 -3.41 2.08
CA TYR A 285 23.57 -4.21 1.32
C TYR A 285 25.01 -4.05 1.81
N SER A 286 25.31 -3.05 2.66
CA SER A 286 26.66 -2.78 3.16
C SER A 286 27.26 -3.90 4.01
N SER A 287 26.45 -4.77 4.61
CA SER A 287 26.96 -5.88 5.43
C SER A 287 26.08 -7.12 5.38
N LYS A 288 26.72 -8.30 5.31
CA LYS A 288 26.05 -9.60 5.49
C LYS A 288 25.59 -9.80 6.95
N CYS A 289 26.30 -9.20 7.91
CA CYS A 289 26.01 -9.33 9.34
C CYS A 289 24.68 -8.64 9.71
N VAL A 290 23.75 -9.41 10.27
CA VAL A 290 22.43 -8.90 10.69
C VAL A 290 22.56 -7.86 11.79
N ARG A 291 23.50 -8.04 12.73
CA ARG A 291 23.74 -7.10 13.83
C ARG A 291 24.16 -5.73 13.31
N LEU A 292 25.10 -5.68 12.36
CA LEU A 292 25.58 -4.43 11.77
C LEU A 292 24.47 -3.72 10.98
N ARG A 293 23.68 -4.45 10.19
CA ARG A 293 22.52 -3.88 9.48
C ARG A 293 21.47 -3.29 10.44
N ILE A 294 21.22 -3.93 11.57
CA ILE A 294 20.30 -3.41 12.60
C ILE A 294 20.87 -2.14 13.26
N ILE A 295 22.17 -2.09 13.50
CA ILE A 295 22.83 -0.88 14.03
C ILE A 295 22.69 0.26 13.03
N GLN A 296 23.01 0.03 11.75
CA GLN A 296 22.87 1.05 10.71
C GLN A 296 21.42 1.52 10.55
N PHE A 297 20.46 0.60 10.55
CA PHE A 297 19.04 0.92 10.54
C PHE A 297 18.64 1.82 11.72
N LYS A 298 19.14 1.54 12.93
CA LYS A 298 18.88 2.36 14.13
C LYS A 298 19.55 3.74 14.05
N ILE A 299 20.77 3.83 13.51
CA ILE A 299 21.46 5.11 13.31
C ILE A 299 20.67 5.97 12.33
N LEU A 300 20.38 5.45 11.14
CA LEU A 300 19.65 6.18 10.11
C LEU A 300 18.24 6.58 10.56
N ASN A 301 17.56 5.74 11.34
CA ASN A 301 16.26 6.06 11.95
C ASN A 301 16.36 6.90 13.24
N ARG A 302 17.55 7.34 13.65
CA ARG A 302 17.83 8.12 14.88
C ARG A 302 17.28 7.45 16.15
N ALA A 303 17.25 6.12 16.17
CA ALA A 303 16.76 5.28 17.27
C ALA A 303 17.89 4.70 18.15
N TYR A 304 19.14 5.07 17.85
CA TYR A 304 20.29 4.78 18.70
C TYR A 304 20.17 5.54 20.03
N ILE A 305 20.55 4.90 21.14
CA ILE A 305 20.50 5.55 22.46
C ILE A 305 21.77 6.38 22.62
N THR A 306 21.60 7.68 22.70
CA THR A 306 22.65 8.65 23.05
C THR A 306 22.54 9.06 24.52
N PRO A 307 23.61 9.60 25.14
CA PRO A 307 23.57 10.15 26.50
C PRO A 307 22.43 11.15 26.70
N VAL A 308 22.17 12.02 25.72
CA VAL A 308 21.04 12.95 25.75
C VAL A 308 19.71 12.21 25.83
N THR A 309 19.55 11.11 25.09
CA THR A 309 18.33 10.30 25.19
C THR A 309 18.25 9.52 26.51
N GLN A 310 19.36 9.05 27.07
CA GLN A 310 19.39 8.39 28.38
C GLN A 310 18.98 9.33 29.49
N ALA A 311 19.55 10.54 29.54
CA ALA A 311 19.22 11.57 30.51
C ALA A 311 17.73 11.98 30.46
N LYS A 312 17.11 11.94 29.26
CA LYS A 312 15.67 12.15 29.10
C LYS A 312 14.82 10.98 29.59
N MET A 313 15.33 9.74 29.51
CA MET A 313 14.61 8.54 29.95
C MET A 313 14.72 8.33 31.47
N ASP A 314 15.89 8.62 32.03
CA ASP A 314 16.19 8.48 33.46
C ASP A 314 17.11 9.62 33.90
N LYS A 315 16.63 10.41 34.87
CA LYS A 315 17.31 11.59 35.41
C LYS A 315 18.65 11.27 36.09
N LYS A 316 18.93 10.00 36.40
CA LYS A 316 20.22 9.55 36.93
C LYS A 316 21.37 9.69 35.94
N HIS A 317 21.07 9.73 34.63
CA HIS A 317 22.08 9.80 33.59
C HIS A 317 22.38 11.24 33.20
N GLN A 318 23.65 11.53 32.93
CA GLN A 318 24.09 12.82 32.42
C GLN A 318 23.97 12.88 30.90
N ALA A 319 23.63 14.05 30.36
CA ALA A 319 23.52 14.28 28.92
C ALA A 319 24.88 14.52 28.23
N LEU A 320 25.98 14.07 28.85
CA LEU A 320 27.35 14.32 28.41
C LEU A 320 27.90 13.18 27.56
N CYS A 321 28.85 13.48 26.69
CA CYS A 321 29.54 12.50 25.86
C CYS A 321 30.25 11.43 26.72
N TRP A 322 30.32 10.19 26.20
CA TRP A 322 31.02 9.09 26.88
C TRP A 322 32.55 9.18 26.76
N HIS A 323 33.05 9.85 25.72
CA HIS A 323 34.49 9.97 25.46
C HIS A 323 35.07 11.27 26.02
N GLU A 324 34.36 12.39 25.83
CA GLU A 324 34.79 13.70 26.30
C GLU A 324 33.94 14.17 27.46
N ARG A 325 34.58 14.61 28.55
CA ARG A 325 33.87 15.27 29.63
C ARG A 325 33.44 16.67 29.17
N GLY A 326 32.17 17.03 29.39
CA GLY A 326 31.67 18.40 29.25
C GLY A 326 30.89 18.73 27.97
N LYS A 327 31.03 17.97 26.87
CA LYS A 327 30.21 18.16 25.66
C LYS A 327 28.91 17.37 25.70
N ARG A 328 27.86 17.92 25.10
CA ARG A 328 26.54 17.30 25.03
C ARG A 328 26.57 16.09 24.07
N GLY A 329 26.21 14.90 24.57
CA GLY A 329 26.22 13.66 23.80
C GLY A 329 25.05 13.52 22.83
N THR A 330 24.98 14.38 21.80
CA THR A 330 24.02 14.27 20.70
C THR A 330 24.42 13.12 19.75
N LEU A 331 23.51 12.74 18.85
CA LEU A 331 23.79 11.68 17.87
C LEU A 331 24.93 12.08 16.93
N LEU A 332 24.88 13.30 16.38
CA LEU A 332 25.91 13.82 15.49
C LEU A 332 27.27 13.94 16.20
N HIS A 333 27.27 14.42 17.45
CA HIS A 333 28.50 14.51 18.24
C HIS A 333 29.16 13.14 18.41
N LEU A 334 28.38 12.13 18.81
CA LEU A 334 28.91 10.78 19.05
C LEU A 334 29.35 10.05 17.78
N LEU A 335 28.85 10.42 16.61
CA LEU A 335 29.16 9.74 15.36
C LEU A 335 30.20 10.47 14.50
N TRP A 336 30.39 11.78 14.72
CA TRP A 336 31.25 12.60 13.86
C TRP A 336 32.04 13.68 14.59
N GLU A 337 31.38 14.54 15.39
CA GLU A 337 32.06 15.74 15.92
C GLU A 337 32.99 15.46 17.10
N CYS A 338 32.82 14.32 17.78
CA CYS A 338 33.68 13.92 18.89
C CYS A 338 35.11 13.69 18.38
N PRO A 339 36.14 14.38 18.92
CA PRO A 339 37.53 14.25 18.53
C PRO A 339 38.03 12.81 18.45
N ALA A 340 37.73 11.97 19.44
CA ALA A 340 38.11 10.55 19.42
C ALA A 340 37.47 9.75 18.26
N VAL A 341 36.28 10.16 17.82
CA VAL A 341 35.58 9.53 16.70
C VAL A 341 36.06 10.13 15.37
N LYS A 342 36.40 11.40 15.36
CA LYS A 342 36.97 12.09 14.19
C LYS A 342 38.34 11.54 13.83
N THR A 343 39.21 11.25 14.81
CA THR A 343 40.49 10.58 14.56
C THR A 343 40.29 9.20 13.93
N LEU A 344 39.35 8.41 14.46
CA LEU A 344 39.00 7.11 13.89
C LEU A 344 38.54 7.23 12.43
N TRP A 345 37.70 8.21 12.10
CA TRP A 345 37.27 8.42 10.71
C TRP A 345 38.43 8.78 9.78
N LEU A 346 39.36 9.63 10.23
CA LEU A 346 40.54 9.98 9.44
C LEU A 346 41.43 8.76 9.19
N ASP A 347 41.69 7.95 10.21
CA ASP A 347 42.49 6.72 10.06
C ASP A 347 41.83 5.73 9.08
N VAL A 348 40.51 5.54 9.20
CA VAL A 348 39.73 4.67 8.30
C VAL A 348 39.77 5.19 6.86
N ILE A 349 39.62 6.50 6.66
CA ILE A 349 39.63 7.10 5.32
C ILE A 349 41.03 7.07 4.70
N SER A 350 42.09 7.33 5.47
CA SER A 350 43.48 7.20 5.00
C SER A 350 43.73 5.78 4.53
N PHE A 351 43.40 4.80 5.38
CA PHE A 351 43.58 3.38 5.07
C PHE A 351 42.80 2.96 3.81
N LEU A 352 41.54 3.39 3.67
CA LEU A 352 40.72 3.08 2.50
C LEU A 352 41.23 3.77 1.23
N SER A 353 41.68 5.03 1.34
CA SER A 353 42.18 5.79 0.19
C SER A 353 43.48 5.19 -0.33
N GLU A 354 44.38 4.79 0.57
CA GLU A 354 45.62 4.08 0.24
C GLU A 354 45.36 2.69 -0.35
N SER A 355 44.42 1.93 0.24
CA SER A 355 44.13 0.56 -0.20
C SER A 355 43.39 0.48 -1.54
N LEU A 356 42.59 1.49 -1.86
CA LEU A 356 41.75 1.53 -3.07
C LEU A 356 42.34 2.40 -4.18
N ASP A 357 43.40 3.15 -3.91
CA ASP A 357 44.00 4.14 -4.82
C ASP A 357 42.97 5.19 -5.31
N VAL A 358 42.09 5.62 -4.41
CA VAL A 358 41.01 6.59 -4.68
C VAL A 358 40.98 7.64 -3.57
N SER A 359 40.90 8.92 -3.94
CA SER A 359 40.70 10.02 -2.99
C SER A 359 39.26 10.04 -2.49
N ILE A 360 39.04 9.60 -1.24
CA ILE A 360 37.71 9.60 -0.61
C ILE A 360 37.49 10.91 0.16
N PRO A 361 36.43 11.69 -0.12
CA PRO A 361 36.18 12.93 0.59
C PRO A 361 35.80 12.68 2.06
N VAL A 362 36.42 13.43 2.97
CA VAL A 362 36.08 13.39 4.40
C VAL A 362 34.85 14.25 4.66
N GLY A 363 33.67 13.62 4.59
CA GLY A 363 32.40 14.30 4.83
C GLY A 363 31.45 13.48 5.70
N PRO A 364 30.67 14.11 6.62
CA PRO A 364 29.72 13.40 7.46
C PRO A 364 28.58 12.78 6.64
N ASN A 365 28.22 13.38 5.50
CA ASN A 365 27.26 12.83 4.53
C ASN A 365 27.73 11.47 3.97
N ILE A 366 29.01 11.35 3.64
CA ILE A 366 29.58 10.13 3.07
C ILE A 366 29.77 9.09 4.17
N CYS A 367 30.37 9.48 5.29
CA CYS A 367 30.71 8.57 6.38
C CYS A 367 29.48 8.04 7.12
N LEU A 368 28.45 8.87 7.32
CA LEU A 368 27.26 8.48 8.10
C LEU A 368 26.11 7.97 7.24
N LEU A 369 25.86 8.59 6.09
CA LEU A 369 24.72 8.26 5.23
C LEU A 369 25.14 7.43 3.99
N SER A 370 26.43 7.41 3.65
CA SER A 370 26.90 6.89 2.36
C SER A 370 26.11 7.51 1.21
N ALA A 371 25.82 8.81 1.33
CA ALA A 371 25.13 9.56 0.29
C ALA A 371 26.03 9.65 -0.96
N PRO A 372 25.47 9.49 -2.17
CA PRO A 372 26.22 9.73 -3.40
C PRO A 372 26.70 11.19 -3.41
N THR A 373 27.95 11.39 -3.81
CA THR A 373 28.57 12.71 -4.00
C THR A 373 28.28 13.28 -5.38
#